data_AF-A0A6G9GSA2-F1
#
_entry.id   AF-A0A6G9GSA2-F1
#
_cell.length_a   1.000
_cell.length_b   1.000
_cell.length_c   1.000
_cell.angle_alpha   90.00
_cell.angle_beta   90.00
_cell.angle_gamma   90.00
#
_symmetry.space_group_name_H-M   'P 1'
#
loop_
_entity.id
_entity.type
_entity.pdbx_description
1 polymer ?
#
loop_
_entity_poly.entity_id
_entity_poly.type
_entity_poly.pdbx_seq_one_letter_code
_entity_poly.pdbx_strand_id
1 'polypeptide(L)'
;MTTTLTRAALFTGAAAASLALAAAPAQAAPITLSAGHVDVVDIAYEDGALELGLHDETTGTPVERDPAEVTLRVKPEARTQVPANRAYAFLGAAGAPVWILPQTSNPNLLFAGWAAHEVPTGVFQNNSVRLTLASVSGPADVSVYDVTLGTPVKKFDSGDGLPDTVVATAGEHHHTNWAFEAAGTYTLTFRASGTLTDGTTVTSAPVAYHFTVG
;
A
#
# COMPACT_ATOMS: atom_id res chain seq x y z
N MET A 1 -84.57 9.08 38.24
CA MET A 1 -84.13 8.51 36.95
C MET A 1 -84.42 9.53 35.87
N THR A 2 -83.45 10.39 35.52
CA THR A 2 -83.51 11.24 34.32
C THR A 2 -82.12 11.82 34.00
N THR A 3 -81.52 11.19 32.99
CA THR A 3 -80.66 11.70 31.91
C THR A 3 -79.98 13.08 32.05
N THR A 4 -78.64 13.09 32.01
CA THR A 4 -77.86 14.25 31.54
C THR A 4 -76.92 13.78 30.42
N LEU A 5 -77.10 14.35 29.24
CA LEU A 5 -76.39 14.06 28.00
C LEU A 5 -74.93 14.54 28.04
N THR A 6 -74.04 13.65 27.64
CA THR A 6 -72.62 13.86 27.41
C THR A 6 -72.40 14.76 26.18
N ARG A 7 -71.63 15.85 26.32
CA ARG A 7 -71.05 16.57 25.17
C ARG A 7 -69.59 16.16 25.01
N ALA A 8 -69.30 15.48 23.91
CA ALA A 8 -67.95 15.12 23.49
C ALA A 8 -67.22 16.37 22.96
N ALA A 9 -65.99 16.59 23.46
CA ALA A 9 -65.03 17.49 22.83
C ALA A 9 -64.01 16.63 22.08
N LEU A 10 -64.02 16.71 20.76
CA LEU A 10 -62.99 16.14 19.89
C LEU A 10 -61.76 17.05 19.97
N PHE A 11 -60.67 16.56 20.57
CA PHE A 11 -59.33 17.10 20.37
C PHE A 11 -58.66 16.31 19.24
N THR A 12 -58.57 16.89 18.06
CA THR A 12 -57.70 16.40 16.98
C THR A 12 -56.26 16.79 17.30
N GLY A 13 -55.52 15.90 17.95
CA GLY A 13 -54.07 16.01 18.07
C GLY A 13 -53.40 15.54 16.77
N ALA A 14 -52.84 16.46 15.99
CA ALA A 14 -51.98 16.12 14.87
C ALA A 14 -50.61 15.68 15.40
N ALA A 15 -50.29 14.39 15.29
CA ALA A 15 -48.96 13.88 15.58
C ALA A 15 -48.02 14.18 14.39
N ALA A 16 -47.09 15.12 14.57
CA ALA A 16 -45.99 15.31 13.64
C ALA A 16 -44.95 14.22 13.86
N ALA A 17 -44.85 13.27 12.92
CA ALA A 17 -43.80 12.27 12.91
C ALA A 17 -42.51 12.89 12.35
N SER A 18 -41.55 13.20 13.23
CA SER A 18 -40.21 13.63 12.83
C SER A 18 -39.42 12.41 12.32
N LEU A 19 -39.28 12.29 11.00
CA LEU A 19 -38.35 11.35 10.38
C LEU A 19 -36.92 11.87 10.57
N ALA A 20 -36.21 11.33 11.56
CA ALA A 20 -34.77 11.49 11.66
C ALA A 20 -34.11 10.62 10.58
N LEU A 21 -33.69 11.24 9.47
CA LEU A 21 -32.78 10.61 8.51
C LEU A 21 -31.41 10.48 9.19
N ALA A 22 -31.06 9.27 9.64
CA ALA A 22 -29.68 8.96 9.99
C ALA A 22 -28.85 8.98 8.70
N ALA A 23 -28.00 10.00 8.53
CA ALA A 23 -27.00 9.99 7.47
C ALA A 23 -26.02 8.84 7.76
N ALA A 24 -25.95 7.87 6.86
CA ALA A 24 -24.88 6.89 6.90
C ALA A 24 -23.53 7.64 6.76
N PRO A 25 -22.48 7.24 7.50
CA PRO A 25 -21.17 7.86 7.31
C PRO A 25 -20.79 7.70 5.84
N ALA A 26 -20.39 8.80 5.21
CA ALA A 26 -19.88 8.76 3.85
C ALA A 26 -18.58 7.95 3.85
N GLN A 27 -18.64 6.72 3.37
CA GLN A 27 -17.44 5.93 3.14
C GLN A 27 -16.75 6.50 1.91
N ALA A 28 -15.54 7.05 2.10
CA ALA A 28 -14.74 7.56 0.99
C ALA A 28 -14.57 6.45 -0.06
N ALA A 29 -14.69 6.82 -1.34
CA ALA A 29 -14.47 5.86 -2.41
C ALA A 29 -12.99 5.44 -2.40
N PRO A 30 -12.68 4.14 -2.48
CA PRO A 30 -11.30 3.67 -2.46
C PRO A 30 -10.52 4.22 -3.65
N ILE A 31 -9.31 4.72 -3.38
CA ILE A 31 -8.44 5.34 -4.38
C ILE A 31 -7.74 4.21 -5.13
N THR A 32 -7.93 4.15 -6.45
CA THR A 32 -7.24 3.15 -7.28
C THR A 32 -6.17 3.80 -8.13
N LEU A 33 -4.91 3.45 -7.89
CA LEU A 33 -3.78 3.88 -8.71
C LEU A 33 -3.44 2.77 -9.71
N SER A 34 -3.26 3.09 -10.99
CA SER A 34 -3.05 2.06 -12.02
C SER A 34 -1.99 2.38 -13.09
N ALA A 35 -1.49 3.61 -13.13
CA ALA A 35 -0.37 4.04 -13.94
C ALA A 35 0.23 5.33 -13.37
N GLY A 36 1.53 5.56 -13.60
CA GLY A 36 2.25 6.74 -13.11
C GLY A 36 3.25 6.42 -12.01
N HIS A 37 4.01 7.44 -11.61
CA HIS A 37 5.00 7.35 -10.54
C HIS A 37 4.30 7.18 -9.18
N VAL A 38 4.80 6.23 -8.39
CA VAL A 38 4.37 6.00 -7.02
C VAL A 38 5.52 5.40 -6.20
N ASP A 39 5.82 6.02 -5.06
CA ASP A 39 6.57 5.33 -4.01
C ASP A 39 5.56 4.58 -3.17
N VAL A 40 5.45 3.28 -3.48
CA VAL A 40 4.51 2.38 -2.83
C VAL A 40 4.72 2.42 -1.34
N VAL A 41 5.98 2.37 -0.89
CA VAL A 41 6.34 2.54 0.52
C VAL A 41 7.13 3.83 0.65
N ASP A 42 6.51 4.88 1.16
CA ASP A 42 7.25 6.07 1.59
C ASP A 42 7.52 6.00 3.09
N ILE A 43 8.78 6.25 3.47
CA ILE A 43 9.24 6.15 4.86
C ILE A 43 9.45 7.56 5.39
N ALA A 44 8.71 7.90 6.44
CA ALA A 44 8.78 9.19 7.10
C ALA A 44 9.29 9.05 8.53
N TYR A 45 9.93 10.10 9.03
CA TYR A 45 10.24 10.26 10.45
C TYR A 45 9.78 11.61 10.96
N GLU A 46 8.66 11.61 11.67
CA GLU A 46 8.00 12.80 12.17
C GLU A 46 7.64 12.63 13.65
N ASP A 47 7.73 13.70 14.44
CA ASP A 47 7.37 13.70 15.86
C ASP A 47 7.97 12.57 16.72
N GLY A 48 9.16 12.09 16.33
CA GLY A 48 9.87 11.02 17.04
C GLY A 48 9.45 9.59 16.65
N ALA A 49 8.60 9.44 15.65
CA ALA A 49 8.07 8.16 15.20
C ALA A 49 8.46 7.87 13.73
N LEU A 50 8.68 6.59 13.41
CA LEU A 50 8.74 6.13 12.03
C LEU A 50 7.33 5.82 11.55
N GLU A 51 6.98 6.34 10.38
CA GLU A 51 5.70 6.13 9.74
C GLU A 51 5.92 5.59 8.31
N LEU A 52 4.92 4.87 7.81
CA LEU A 52 4.91 4.34 6.46
C LEU A 52 3.66 4.86 5.73
N GLY A 53 3.89 5.54 4.61
CA GLY A 53 2.86 6.09 3.74
C GLY A 53 2.98 5.57 2.31
N LEU A 54 2.32 6.26 1.40
CA LEU A 54 2.41 6.08 -0.05
C LEU A 54 2.45 7.46 -0.71
N HIS A 55 3.53 7.71 -1.46
CA HIS A 55 3.72 8.95 -2.21
C HIS A 55 3.12 8.79 -3.62
N ASP A 56 2.00 9.46 -3.90
CA ASP A 56 1.28 9.38 -5.17
C ASP A 56 1.57 10.59 -6.08
N GLU A 57 2.29 10.37 -7.18
CA GLU A 57 2.50 11.36 -8.24
C GLU A 57 1.72 11.04 -9.54
N THR A 58 0.76 10.12 -9.50
CA THR A 58 0.05 9.62 -10.70
C THR A 58 -0.78 10.68 -11.42
N THR A 59 -1.17 11.75 -10.72
CA THR A 59 -1.89 12.90 -11.30
C THR A 59 -0.98 14.09 -11.63
N GLY A 60 0.33 13.97 -11.38
CA GLY A 60 1.32 15.03 -11.55
C GLY A 60 1.36 16.08 -10.43
N THR A 61 0.41 16.04 -9.49
CA THR A 61 0.52 16.74 -8.19
C THR A 61 0.82 15.69 -7.13
N PRO A 62 1.97 15.78 -6.41
CA PRO A 62 2.29 14.85 -5.34
C PRO A 62 1.26 14.89 -4.21
N VAL A 63 0.86 13.72 -3.72
CA VAL A 63 -0.07 13.55 -2.60
C VAL A 63 0.37 12.39 -1.73
N GLU A 64 0.55 12.63 -0.43
CA GLU A 64 0.67 11.55 0.55
C GLU A 64 -0.67 10.88 0.79
N ARG A 65 -0.67 9.54 0.80
CA ARG A 65 -1.87 8.74 1.04
C ARG A 65 -1.67 7.74 2.16
N ASP A 66 -2.72 7.53 2.94
CA ASP A 66 -2.82 6.35 3.82
C ASP A 66 -2.92 5.09 2.94
N PRO A 67 -2.00 4.12 3.06
CA PRO A 67 -2.06 2.87 2.31
C PRO A 67 -3.36 2.09 2.46
N ALA A 68 -4.10 2.26 3.57
CA ALA A 68 -5.39 1.61 3.81
C ALA A 68 -6.51 2.13 2.88
N GLU A 69 -6.37 3.35 2.34
CA GLU A 69 -7.34 3.96 1.42
C GLU A 69 -7.02 3.69 -0.06
N VAL A 70 -5.85 3.10 -0.34
CA VAL A 70 -5.32 2.91 -1.69
C VAL A 70 -5.35 1.45 -2.12
N THR A 71 -5.80 1.21 -3.35
CA THR A 71 -5.58 -0.03 -4.07
C THR A 71 -4.63 0.22 -5.24
N LEU A 72 -3.49 -0.46 -5.23
CA LEU A 72 -2.51 -0.47 -6.32
C LEU A 72 -2.93 -1.51 -7.36
N ARG A 73 -3.32 -1.07 -8.55
CA ARG A 73 -3.77 -1.95 -9.63
C ARG A 73 -2.63 -2.29 -10.56
N VAL A 74 -2.18 -3.54 -10.51
CA VAL A 74 -1.29 -4.17 -11.48
C VAL A 74 -2.14 -4.67 -12.64
N LYS A 75 -2.16 -3.88 -13.72
CA LYS A 75 -3.06 -4.12 -14.84
C LYS A 75 -2.68 -5.36 -15.67
N PRO A 76 -3.61 -5.95 -16.46
CA PRO A 76 -3.31 -7.05 -17.37
C PRO A 76 -2.10 -6.84 -18.29
N GLU A 77 -1.82 -5.60 -18.68
CA GLU A 77 -0.69 -5.24 -19.54
C GLU A 77 0.68 -5.47 -18.88
N ALA A 78 0.73 -5.64 -17.55
CA ALA A 78 1.93 -6.06 -16.84
C ALA A 78 2.26 -7.55 -17.02
N ARG A 79 1.33 -8.34 -17.58
CA ARG A 79 1.50 -9.78 -17.75
C ARG A 79 2.57 -10.09 -18.79
N THR A 80 3.56 -10.86 -18.38
CA THR A 80 4.62 -11.43 -19.21
C THR A 80 4.84 -12.89 -18.84
N GLN A 81 5.98 -13.46 -19.24
CA GLN A 81 6.40 -14.81 -18.89
C GLN A 81 7.73 -14.78 -18.14
N VAL A 82 7.90 -15.71 -17.20
CA VAL A 82 9.17 -15.93 -16.51
C VAL A 82 10.26 -16.27 -17.54
N PRO A 83 11.38 -15.51 -17.59
CA PRO A 83 12.46 -15.78 -18.51
C PRO A 83 13.06 -17.18 -18.32
N ALA A 84 13.51 -17.81 -19.41
CA ALA A 84 14.19 -19.11 -19.36
C ALA A 84 15.56 -19.07 -18.67
N ASN A 85 16.13 -17.88 -18.46
CA ASN A 85 17.36 -17.70 -17.71
C ASN A 85 17.12 -18.06 -16.23
N ARG A 86 17.90 -19.02 -15.71
CA ARG A 86 17.80 -19.50 -14.32
C ARG A 86 17.97 -18.41 -13.27
N ALA A 87 18.58 -17.28 -13.60
CA ALA A 87 18.64 -16.13 -12.69
C ALA A 87 17.24 -15.63 -12.28
N TYR A 88 16.19 -15.92 -13.06
CA TYR A 88 14.79 -15.56 -12.77
C TYR A 88 13.96 -16.73 -12.23
N ALA A 89 14.57 -17.85 -11.85
CA ALA A 89 13.83 -19.02 -11.35
C ALA A 89 13.09 -18.76 -10.02
N PHE A 90 13.39 -17.65 -9.34
CA PHE A 90 12.66 -17.20 -8.15
C PHE A 90 11.27 -16.62 -8.47
N LEU A 91 10.97 -16.36 -9.75
CA LEU A 91 9.63 -15.94 -10.21
C LEU A 91 8.74 -17.14 -10.62
N GLY A 92 9.18 -18.36 -10.32
CA GLY A 92 8.53 -19.60 -10.73
C GLY A 92 9.15 -20.27 -11.97
N ALA A 93 8.38 -21.17 -12.59
CA ALA A 93 8.85 -21.96 -13.73
C ALA A 93 9.02 -21.11 -14.99
N ALA A 94 10.09 -21.33 -15.76
CA ALA A 94 10.31 -20.68 -17.05
C ALA A 94 9.07 -20.82 -17.97
N GLY A 95 8.62 -19.70 -18.55
CA GLY A 95 7.41 -19.64 -19.38
C GLY A 95 6.08 -19.52 -18.61
N ALA A 96 6.07 -19.68 -17.29
CA ALA A 96 4.89 -19.42 -16.47
C ALA A 96 4.49 -17.93 -16.55
N PRO A 97 3.19 -17.61 -16.42
CA PRO A 97 2.75 -16.22 -16.37
C PRO A 97 3.26 -15.52 -15.12
N VAL A 98 3.63 -14.25 -15.26
CA VAL A 98 4.01 -13.36 -14.15
C VAL A 98 3.59 -11.93 -14.52
N TRP A 99 3.16 -11.13 -13.56
CA TRP A 99 2.80 -9.73 -13.77
C TRP A 99 3.87 -8.84 -13.16
N ILE A 100 4.55 -8.05 -13.99
CA ILE A 100 5.71 -7.27 -13.56
C ILE A 100 5.44 -5.77 -13.76
N LEU A 101 5.42 -5.01 -12.67
CA LEU A 101 5.61 -3.56 -12.74
C LEU A 101 7.11 -3.31 -12.93
N PRO A 102 7.52 -2.62 -14.01
CA PRO A 102 8.94 -2.51 -14.36
C PRO A 102 9.68 -1.43 -13.55
N GLN A 103 10.95 -1.69 -13.22
CA GLN A 103 11.86 -0.69 -12.65
C GLN A 103 12.23 0.46 -13.61
N THR A 104 11.80 0.37 -14.87
CA THR A 104 11.94 1.43 -15.86
C THR A 104 10.55 1.90 -16.20
N SER A 105 10.32 3.22 -16.12
CA SER A 105 9.00 3.81 -16.32
C SER A 105 8.34 3.32 -17.62
N ASN A 106 7.11 2.82 -17.46
CA ASN A 106 6.20 2.51 -18.55
C ASN A 106 4.96 3.39 -18.33
N PRO A 107 4.59 4.28 -19.28
CA PRO A 107 3.48 5.22 -19.09
C PRO A 107 2.13 4.52 -18.89
N ASN A 108 2.04 3.24 -19.24
CA ASN A 108 0.83 2.44 -19.05
C ASN A 108 0.83 1.64 -17.75
N LEU A 109 1.84 1.69 -16.90
CA LEU A 109 1.87 0.90 -15.66
C LEU A 109 2.29 1.79 -14.48
N LEU A 110 2.06 1.29 -13.27
CA LEU A 110 2.63 1.92 -12.09
C LEU A 110 4.15 1.80 -12.16
N PHE A 111 4.83 2.91 -11.88
CA PHE A 111 6.26 2.96 -11.71
C PHE A 111 6.52 2.94 -10.20
N ALA A 112 6.58 1.72 -9.66
CA ALA A 112 6.54 1.44 -8.22
C ALA A 112 7.94 1.46 -7.59
N GLY A 113 8.06 2.07 -6.42
CA GLY A 113 9.30 2.15 -5.66
C GLY A 113 9.09 2.20 -4.15
N TRP A 114 10.17 2.49 -3.44
CA TRP A 114 10.12 3.00 -2.08
C TRP A 114 10.95 4.27 -1.99
N ALA A 115 10.63 5.10 -1.02
CA ALA A 115 11.35 6.33 -0.75
C ALA A 115 11.60 6.50 0.75
N ALA A 116 12.61 7.30 1.05
CA ALA A 116 12.97 7.77 2.39
C ALA A 116 13.27 9.27 2.35
N HIS A 117 12.53 10.02 1.53
CA HIS A 117 12.68 11.47 1.37
C HIS A 117 12.41 12.21 2.68
N GLU A 118 11.43 11.72 3.44
CA GLU A 118 10.99 12.29 4.71
C GLU A 118 11.80 11.77 5.91
N VAL A 119 12.87 11.01 5.67
CA VAL A 119 13.86 10.65 6.69
C VAL A 119 14.97 11.70 6.74
N PRO A 120 15.14 12.43 7.87
CA PRO A 120 16.18 13.45 7.98
C PRO A 120 17.58 12.86 8.13
N THR A 121 18.57 13.54 7.56
CA THR A 121 19.99 13.25 7.81
C THR A 121 20.40 13.67 9.23
N GLY A 122 21.37 12.97 9.83
CA GLY A 122 21.91 13.26 11.17
C GLY A 122 21.07 12.73 12.34
N VAL A 123 19.89 12.16 12.08
CA VAL A 123 18.99 11.62 13.11
C VAL A 123 19.24 10.14 13.37
N PHE A 124 19.39 9.35 12.31
CA PHE A 124 19.67 7.91 12.38
C PHE A 124 21.17 7.61 12.22
N GLN A 125 21.63 6.54 12.86
CA GLN A 125 22.96 6.01 12.63
C GLN A 125 23.13 5.66 11.14
N ASN A 126 24.27 6.06 10.58
CA ASN A 126 24.59 5.93 9.15
C ASN A 126 23.59 6.62 8.21
N ASN A 127 22.75 7.54 8.70
CA ASN A 127 21.67 8.17 7.93
C ASN A 127 20.77 7.14 7.23
N SER A 128 20.41 6.06 7.92
CA SER A 128 19.68 4.96 7.29
C SER A 128 18.65 4.34 8.21
N VAL A 129 17.60 3.82 7.59
CA VAL A 129 16.55 3.02 8.20
C VAL A 129 16.45 1.67 7.47
N ARG A 130 15.74 0.72 8.07
CA ARG A 130 15.48 -0.61 7.54
C ARG A 130 14.02 -0.72 7.16
N LEU A 131 13.75 -1.03 5.91
CA LEU A 131 12.41 -1.38 5.43
C LEU A 131 12.29 -2.90 5.38
N THR A 132 11.30 -3.45 6.07
CA THR A 132 11.06 -4.90 6.19
C THR A 132 9.73 -5.27 5.55
N LEU A 133 9.72 -6.21 4.61
CA LEU A 133 8.50 -6.93 4.21
C LEU A 133 8.26 -8.02 5.24
N ALA A 134 7.24 -7.85 6.07
CA ALA A 134 6.94 -8.75 7.19
C ALA A 134 6.07 -9.94 6.77
N SER A 135 5.09 -9.72 5.89
CA SER A 135 4.20 -10.78 5.41
C SER A 135 3.59 -10.45 4.06
N VAL A 136 3.23 -11.50 3.33
CA VAL A 136 2.43 -11.43 2.10
C VAL A 136 1.25 -12.37 2.25
N SER A 137 0.06 -11.90 1.87
CA SER A 137 -1.14 -12.71 1.72
C SER A 137 -1.70 -12.52 0.31
N GLY A 138 -1.89 -13.59 -0.43
CA GLY A 138 -2.38 -13.55 -1.81
C GLY A 138 -2.43 -14.93 -2.44
N PRO A 139 -2.82 -15.02 -3.73
CA PRO A 139 -2.96 -16.28 -4.45
C PRO A 139 -1.64 -16.97 -4.82
N ALA A 140 -0.51 -16.25 -4.79
CA ALA A 140 0.82 -16.79 -5.08
C ALA A 140 1.90 -15.90 -4.44
N ASP A 141 3.16 -16.10 -4.81
CA ASP A 141 4.28 -15.32 -4.28
C ASP A 141 4.44 -13.95 -4.97
N VAL A 142 5.15 -13.06 -4.27
CA VAL A 142 5.53 -11.73 -4.73
C VAL A 142 7.03 -11.56 -4.55
N SER A 143 7.70 -11.06 -5.59
CA SER A 143 9.12 -10.74 -5.52
C SER A 143 9.37 -9.31 -6.01
N VAL A 144 10.22 -8.58 -5.30
CA VAL A 144 10.70 -7.24 -5.65
C VAL A 144 12.21 -7.33 -5.89
N TYR A 145 12.68 -6.84 -7.04
CA TYR A 145 14.07 -7.03 -7.45
C TYR A 145 14.60 -5.95 -8.41
N ASP A 146 15.92 -5.82 -8.47
CA ASP A 146 16.64 -4.93 -9.41
C ASP A 146 17.36 -5.72 -10.48
N VAL A 147 17.59 -5.10 -11.64
CA VAL A 147 18.43 -5.64 -12.73
C VAL A 147 19.50 -4.61 -13.14
N THR A 148 19.97 -3.78 -12.21
CA THR A 148 20.90 -2.66 -12.49
C THR A 148 22.23 -3.12 -13.10
N LEU A 149 22.73 -4.30 -12.72
CA LEU A 149 23.97 -4.89 -13.25
C LEU A 149 23.71 -6.01 -14.28
N GLY A 150 22.52 -6.05 -14.88
CA GLY A 150 22.14 -7.06 -15.88
C GLY A 150 21.76 -8.44 -15.30
N THR A 151 21.89 -8.63 -13.99
CA THR A 151 21.43 -9.83 -13.27
C THR A 151 20.45 -9.42 -12.18
N PRO A 152 19.34 -10.17 -11.99
CA PRO A 152 18.37 -9.85 -10.94
C PRO A 152 18.98 -9.97 -9.55
N VAL A 153 18.71 -8.98 -8.70
CA VAL A 153 19.05 -8.95 -7.27
C VAL A 153 17.76 -8.77 -6.49
N LYS A 154 17.37 -9.79 -5.74
CA LYS A 154 16.16 -9.77 -4.91
C LYS A 154 16.30 -8.77 -3.77
N LYS A 155 15.21 -8.06 -3.49
CA LYS A 155 15.04 -7.13 -2.37
C LYS A 155 14.07 -7.69 -1.35
N PHE A 156 12.98 -8.23 -1.87
CA PHE A 156 11.96 -8.95 -1.12
C PHE A 156 11.50 -10.14 -1.97
N ASP A 157 11.31 -11.31 -1.38
CA ASP A 157 10.80 -12.48 -2.07
C ASP A 157 9.97 -13.33 -1.10
N SER A 158 8.66 -13.40 -1.27
CA SER A 158 7.85 -14.21 -0.36
C SER A 158 8.04 -15.72 -0.57
N GLY A 159 8.55 -16.13 -1.74
CA GLY A 159 8.70 -17.54 -2.13
C GLY A 159 9.85 -18.27 -1.44
N ASP A 160 10.84 -17.56 -0.88
CA ASP A 160 11.90 -18.14 -0.05
C ASP A 160 11.75 -17.88 1.45
N GLY A 161 10.62 -17.29 1.84
CA GLY A 161 10.24 -17.03 3.23
C GLY A 161 10.39 -15.56 3.63
N LEU A 162 9.72 -15.18 4.71
CA LEU A 162 9.72 -13.82 5.24
C LEU A 162 10.08 -13.83 6.73
N PRO A 163 10.63 -12.72 7.28
CA PRO A 163 10.74 -11.39 6.69
C PRO A 163 12.01 -11.17 5.83
N ASP A 164 11.88 -10.29 4.85
CA ASP A 164 13.00 -9.73 4.10
C ASP A 164 13.22 -8.26 4.45
N THR A 165 14.46 -7.77 4.37
CA THR A 165 14.82 -6.41 4.78
C THR A 165 15.83 -5.78 3.84
N VAL A 166 15.54 -4.53 3.45
CA VAL A 166 16.50 -3.64 2.77
C VAL A 166 16.88 -2.48 3.69
N VAL A 167 18.02 -1.85 3.39
CA VAL A 167 18.42 -0.59 4.00
C VAL A 167 18.00 0.52 3.05
N ALA A 168 17.29 1.52 3.57
CA ALA A 168 16.97 2.76 2.87
C ALA A 168 17.77 3.90 3.50
N THR A 169 18.51 4.62 2.68
CA THR A 169 19.29 5.79 3.10
C THR A 169 18.39 7.02 3.13
N ALA A 170 18.62 7.95 4.06
CA ALA A 170 17.92 9.22 4.12
C ALA A 170 18.02 9.98 2.78
N GLY A 171 16.87 10.42 2.26
CA GLY A 171 16.77 11.05 0.94
C GLY A 171 16.82 10.10 -0.24
N GLU A 172 16.86 8.78 -0.02
CA GLU A 172 16.83 7.79 -1.10
C GLU A 172 15.45 7.70 -1.74
N HIS A 173 15.47 7.44 -3.05
CA HIS A 173 14.32 7.16 -3.89
C HIS A 173 14.69 6.01 -4.82
N HIS A 174 13.90 4.94 -4.82
CA HIS A 174 14.32 3.72 -5.53
C HIS A 174 13.17 2.94 -6.16
N HIS A 175 13.18 2.89 -7.50
CA HIS A 175 12.25 2.09 -8.28
C HIS A 175 12.80 0.73 -8.66
N THR A 176 11.95 -0.28 -8.56
CA THR A 176 12.31 -1.70 -8.69
C THR A 176 11.29 -2.45 -9.53
N ASN A 177 11.59 -3.70 -9.87
CA ASN A 177 10.61 -4.56 -10.51
C ASN A 177 9.77 -5.21 -9.41
N TRP A 178 8.44 -5.12 -9.52
CA TRP A 178 7.51 -5.80 -8.63
C TRP A 178 6.80 -6.90 -9.42
N ALA A 179 7.07 -8.15 -9.09
CA ALA A 179 6.55 -9.32 -9.78
C ALA A 179 5.53 -10.06 -8.92
N PHE A 180 4.39 -10.38 -9.51
CA PHE A 180 3.31 -11.17 -8.91
C PHE A 180 3.10 -12.42 -9.75
N GLU A 181 3.15 -13.60 -9.12
CA GLU A 181 3.12 -14.88 -9.83
C GLU A 181 1.71 -15.33 -10.26
N ALA A 182 0.66 -14.68 -9.75
CA ALA A 182 -0.73 -14.97 -10.11
C ALA A 182 -1.59 -13.70 -10.15
N ALA A 183 -2.70 -13.76 -10.87
CA ALA A 183 -3.76 -12.75 -10.79
C ALA A 183 -4.57 -12.93 -9.49
N GLY A 184 -5.04 -11.83 -8.92
CA GLY A 184 -5.87 -11.79 -7.72
C GLY A 184 -5.53 -10.63 -6.80
N THR A 185 -6.01 -10.69 -5.56
CA THR A 185 -5.79 -9.64 -4.56
C THR A 185 -4.64 -10.04 -3.64
N TYR A 186 -3.74 -9.10 -3.40
CA TYR A 186 -2.60 -9.28 -2.50
C TYR A 186 -2.64 -8.21 -1.40
N THR A 187 -2.15 -8.60 -0.23
CA THR A 187 -1.82 -7.68 0.85
C THR A 187 -0.37 -7.91 1.25
N LEU A 188 0.46 -6.87 1.13
CA LEU A 188 1.85 -6.86 1.56
C LEU A 188 1.93 -6.03 2.83
N THR A 189 2.55 -6.55 3.89
CA THR A 189 2.70 -5.82 5.15
C THR A 189 4.15 -5.44 5.37
N PHE A 190 4.41 -4.13 5.45
CA PHE A 190 5.74 -3.59 5.70
C PHE A 190 5.86 -3.00 7.09
N ARG A 191 7.10 -2.84 7.57
CA ARG A 191 7.45 -2.01 8.73
C ARG A 191 8.81 -1.35 8.52
N ALA A 192 9.00 -0.17 9.09
CA ALA A 192 10.29 0.50 9.16
C ALA A 192 10.90 0.37 10.56
N SER A 193 12.23 0.31 10.64
CA SER A 193 12.96 0.42 11.91
C SER A 193 14.27 1.17 11.71
N GLY A 194 14.75 1.84 12.74
CA GLY A 194 16.01 2.57 12.69
C GLY A 194 16.59 2.79 14.08
N THR A 195 17.90 3.01 14.15
CA THR A 195 18.57 3.37 15.40
C THR A 195 18.98 4.83 15.34
N LEU A 196 18.51 5.63 16.28
CA LEU A 196 18.86 7.04 16.44
C LEU A 196 20.33 7.19 16.83
N THR A 197 20.88 8.38 16.64
CA THR A 197 22.28 8.70 16.97
C THR A 197 22.60 8.58 18.47
N ASP A 198 21.58 8.67 19.34
CA ASP A 198 21.71 8.42 20.78
C ASP A 198 21.67 6.94 21.17
N GLY A 199 21.45 6.04 20.20
CA GLY A 199 21.37 4.59 20.39
C GLY A 199 19.96 4.04 20.57
N THR A 200 18.92 4.87 20.66
CA THR A 200 17.53 4.44 20.77
C THR A 200 17.06 3.80 19.47
N THR A 201 16.44 2.62 19.53
CA THR A 201 15.77 2.01 18.37
C THR A 201 14.31 2.39 18.32
N VAL A 202 13.85 2.87 17.17
CA VAL A 202 12.45 3.14 16.85
C VAL A 202 11.97 2.18 15.77
N THR A 203 10.68 1.82 15.81
CA THR A 203 10.06 0.90 14.86
C THR A 203 8.61 1.34 14.62
N SER A 204 8.20 1.39 13.36
CA SER A 204 6.83 1.74 12.99
C SER A 204 5.86 0.62 13.35
N ALA A 205 4.56 0.94 13.38
CA ALA A 205 3.54 -0.11 13.28
C ALA A 205 3.67 -0.86 11.93
N PRO A 206 3.24 -2.13 11.84
CA PRO A 206 3.06 -2.79 10.55
C PRO A 206 1.98 -2.10 9.73
N VAL A 207 2.25 -1.83 8.46
CA VAL A 207 1.31 -1.17 7.52
C VAL A 207 1.04 -2.07 6.34
N ALA A 208 -0.24 -2.22 6.00
CA ALA A 208 -0.72 -3.09 4.92
C ALA A 208 -0.92 -2.29 3.63
N TYR A 209 -0.42 -2.84 2.52
CA TYR A 209 -0.55 -2.31 1.17
C TYR A 209 -1.35 -3.28 0.32
N HIS A 210 -2.39 -2.77 -0.35
CA HIS A 210 -3.33 -3.60 -1.09
C HIS A 210 -3.08 -3.52 -2.60
N PHE A 211 -2.97 -4.68 -3.23
CA PHE A 211 -2.80 -4.80 -4.67
C PHE A 211 -3.93 -5.61 -5.30
N THR A 212 -4.31 -5.23 -6.51
CA THR A 212 -5.13 -6.04 -7.41
C THR A 212 -4.33 -6.34 -8.66
N VAL A 213 -4.22 -7.63 -9.02
CA VAL A 213 -3.39 -8.11 -10.12
C VAL A 213 -4.25 -8.79 -11.16
N GLY A 214 -4.13 -8.35 -12.42
CA GLY A 214 -4.88 -8.91 -13.55
C GLY A 214 -6.28 -8.35 -13.71
#